data_AF-A0A815ZAZ4-F1
#
_entry.id   AF-A0A815ZAZ4-F1
#
_cell.length_a   1.000
_cell.length_b   1.000
_cell.length_c   1.000
_cell.angle_alpha   90.00
_cell.angle_beta   90.00
_cell.angle_gamma   90.00
#
_symmetry.space_group_name_H-M   'P 1'
#
loop_
_entity.id
_entity.type
_entity.pdbx_description
1 polymer ?
#
loop_
_entity_poly.entity_id
_entity_poly.type
_entity_poly.pdbx_seq_one_letter_code
_entity_poly.pdbx_strand_id
1 'polypeptide(L)'
;MIVSSLQESKFVAVLTKRYENDNDKLFLENFEEVAQKHEERRQKIKKDEETENEKMPPEYRITFGEKPEGITSKEYELLYIETLYTIKHKIGMTTSTHSEGENDLYSYAQEAFGLLMEDHQRLLNKASEEKPPILILNIEIVEAKDLEAKDANGFSDPYCMLGIVPEVKKFGVRQQASAAGVSSDEEGSSDSKLGFMKRLKSFRKSTIRRSQGKEKTVSTTGTSPQNNCSLRDKLPAKYIQTTDVKKATLNPIWMEKFRFNIESSKTETFHLDIWDHDDEFSVFEAARKLNQVQGFKGLNRYFKQIAQSARTNSNESSNVDDFLGSVNLKVNEIPSTGIDKWFSLEGRSENSKVHGQIHVRASLATREDRGVSEEDNWTDIKQHVELLQIFIDHELKKFKGQTTKWSGTLSRDAETILHQHAIQGDITDIQRKMCRWIAYSKKHLERTLTHKLLLSITEQLEQAWQPTSLSRDESDMLREGFTLFINHCFKQIAKLRELFPAANRIAMERLEQLLTIVAKLHSMEVFRYCCPFQNSLQHELSLIITAGTMEWFDRMVINITKPRLRSDEDILRNTSELIYVLIADGKK
;
A
#
# COMPACT_ATOMS: atom_id res chain seq x y z
N MET A 1 17.98 -27.34 -36.09
CA MET A 1 17.60 -28.16 -37.26
C MET A 1 17.09 -27.30 -38.42
N ILE A 2 17.90 -26.38 -38.94
CA ILE A 2 17.57 -25.59 -40.16
C ILE A 2 18.71 -25.68 -41.19
N VAL A 3 19.68 -26.59 -40.98
CA VAL A 3 20.79 -26.82 -41.92
C VAL A 3 20.60 -28.12 -42.74
N SER A 4 19.60 -28.95 -42.42
CA SER A 4 19.37 -30.21 -43.14
C SER A 4 18.43 -30.09 -44.35
N SER A 5 17.56 -29.06 -44.41
CA SER A 5 16.53 -28.98 -45.48
C SER A 5 17.02 -28.35 -46.80
N LEU A 6 18.25 -27.86 -46.85
CA LEU A 6 18.85 -27.26 -48.06
C LEU A 6 19.82 -28.20 -48.80
N GLN A 7 20.18 -29.35 -48.20
CA GLN A 7 20.97 -30.39 -48.87
C GLN A 7 20.10 -31.47 -49.53
N GLU A 8 18.87 -31.70 -49.08
CA GLU A 8 17.95 -32.66 -49.72
C GLU A 8 17.35 -32.13 -51.03
N SER A 9 17.09 -30.81 -51.14
CA SER A 9 16.50 -30.21 -52.36
C SER A 9 17.46 -30.18 -53.56
N LYS A 10 18.78 -30.35 -53.36
CA LYS A 10 19.78 -30.38 -54.44
C LYS A 10 20.20 -31.80 -54.83
N PHE A 11 19.86 -32.81 -54.02
CA PHE A 11 20.11 -34.22 -54.33
C PHE A 11 18.99 -34.83 -55.19
N VAL A 12 17.76 -34.36 -55.01
CA VAL A 12 16.58 -34.79 -55.81
C VAL A 12 16.64 -34.27 -57.25
N ALA A 13 17.22 -33.09 -57.50
CA ALA A 13 17.34 -32.51 -58.85
C ALA A 13 18.46 -33.13 -59.71
N VAL A 14 19.37 -33.91 -59.11
CA VAL A 14 20.49 -34.58 -59.82
C VAL A 14 20.13 -36.02 -60.22
N LEU A 15 19.09 -36.61 -59.62
CA LEU A 15 18.60 -37.94 -59.99
C LEU A 15 17.53 -37.94 -61.09
N THR A 16 16.97 -36.78 -61.45
CA THR A 16 15.95 -36.66 -62.53
C THR A 16 16.55 -36.60 -63.94
N LYS A 17 17.75 -37.14 -64.16
CA LYS A 17 18.40 -37.12 -65.48
C LYS A 17 19.12 -38.43 -65.82
N ARG A 18 18.41 -39.56 -65.73
CA ARG A 18 18.59 -40.78 -66.53
C ARG A 18 17.61 -41.84 -66.05
N TYR A 19 17.09 -42.62 -66.99
CA TYR A 19 16.12 -43.73 -66.88
C TYR A 19 14.67 -43.34 -67.20
N GLU A 20 14.36 -43.46 -68.49
CA GLU A 20 13.03 -43.76 -69.02
C GLU A 20 12.82 -45.28 -68.86
N ASN A 21 11.75 -45.71 -68.17
CA ASN A 21 11.05 -46.96 -68.42
C ASN A 21 9.69 -46.97 -67.67
N ASP A 22 8.65 -47.45 -68.35
CA ASP A 22 7.22 -47.32 -68.05
C ASP A 22 6.67 -48.02 -66.78
N ASN A 23 7.45 -48.19 -65.71
CA ASN A 23 6.99 -48.79 -64.45
C ASN A 23 6.74 -47.80 -63.29
N ASP A 24 6.85 -46.49 -63.54
CA ASP A 24 6.82 -45.49 -62.46
C ASP A 24 5.43 -44.91 -62.16
N LYS A 25 4.38 -45.21 -62.94
CA LYS A 25 3.01 -44.74 -62.61
C LYS A 25 2.42 -45.39 -61.36
N LEU A 26 2.65 -46.69 -61.17
CA LEU A 26 2.20 -47.43 -59.98
C LEU A 26 3.05 -47.16 -58.74
N PHE A 27 4.28 -46.66 -58.91
CA PHE A 27 5.17 -46.33 -57.80
C PHE A 27 4.96 -44.88 -57.31
N LEU A 28 4.67 -43.96 -58.23
CA LEU A 28 4.32 -42.57 -57.91
C LEU A 28 2.92 -42.44 -57.26
N GLU A 29 1.91 -43.17 -57.72
CA GLU A 29 0.58 -43.18 -57.06
C GLU A 29 0.66 -43.68 -55.62
N ASN A 30 1.47 -44.72 -55.35
CA ASN A 30 1.70 -45.23 -54.00
C ASN A 30 2.47 -44.23 -53.11
N PHE A 31 3.40 -43.46 -53.67
CA PHE A 31 4.13 -42.44 -52.93
C PHE A 31 3.26 -41.21 -52.63
N GLU A 32 2.39 -40.81 -53.55
CA GLU A 32 1.41 -39.74 -53.34
C GLU A 32 0.33 -40.15 -52.33
N GLU A 33 -0.17 -41.39 -52.37
CA GLU A 33 -1.08 -41.93 -51.35
C GLU A 33 -0.43 -42.00 -49.97
N VAL A 34 0.82 -42.47 -49.89
CA VAL A 34 1.56 -42.53 -48.61
C VAL A 34 1.86 -41.12 -48.09
N ALA A 35 2.21 -40.17 -48.97
CA ALA A 35 2.41 -38.78 -48.60
C ALA A 35 1.12 -38.10 -48.13
N GLN A 36 -0.01 -38.32 -48.81
CA GLN A 36 -1.33 -37.84 -48.37
C GLN A 36 -1.73 -38.46 -47.03
N LYS A 37 -1.52 -39.76 -46.83
CA LYS A 37 -1.84 -40.45 -45.57
C LYS A 37 -0.95 -39.99 -44.41
N HIS A 38 0.30 -39.64 -44.67
CA HIS A 38 1.19 -39.01 -43.69
C HIS A 38 0.80 -37.56 -43.39
N GLU A 39 0.35 -36.80 -44.38
CA GLU A 39 -0.14 -35.43 -44.20
C GLU A 39 -1.49 -35.41 -43.46
N GLU A 40 -2.40 -36.33 -43.76
CA GLU A 40 -3.65 -36.53 -43.03
C GLU A 40 -3.40 -36.97 -41.58
N ARG A 41 -2.42 -37.86 -41.33
CA ARG A 41 -1.98 -38.18 -39.97
C ARG A 41 -1.37 -36.97 -39.28
N ARG A 42 -0.59 -36.16 -39.96
CA ARG A 42 -0.03 -34.90 -39.40
C ARG A 42 -1.10 -33.87 -39.11
N GLN A 43 -2.11 -33.75 -39.96
CA GLN A 43 -3.25 -32.86 -39.74
C GLN A 43 -4.15 -33.38 -38.63
N LYS A 44 -4.33 -34.70 -38.50
CA LYS A 44 -5.04 -35.32 -37.38
C LYS A 44 -4.28 -35.17 -36.06
N ILE A 45 -2.97 -35.35 -36.05
CA ILE A 45 -2.11 -35.09 -34.89
C ILE A 45 -2.12 -33.60 -34.54
N LYS A 46 -2.02 -32.69 -35.52
CA LYS A 46 -2.18 -31.24 -35.27
C LYS A 46 -3.57 -30.89 -34.74
N LYS A 47 -4.62 -31.53 -35.26
CA LYS A 47 -5.99 -31.30 -34.81
C LYS A 47 -6.19 -31.87 -33.42
N ASP A 48 -5.68 -33.06 -33.11
CA ASP A 48 -5.69 -33.67 -31.79
C ASP A 48 -4.83 -32.87 -30.80
N GLU A 49 -3.67 -32.34 -31.21
CA GLU A 49 -2.83 -31.40 -30.45
C GLU A 49 -3.50 -30.03 -30.28
N GLU A 50 -4.27 -29.54 -31.25
CA GLU A 50 -5.08 -28.32 -31.13
C GLU A 50 -6.27 -28.56 -30.20
N THR A 51 -6.88 -29.75 -30.23
CA THR A 51 -8.00 -30.12 -29.32
C THR A 51 -7.51 -30.43 -27.91
N GLU A 52 -6.28 -30.94 -27.74
CA GLU A 52 -5.60 -31.07 -26.43
C GLU A 52 -5.10 -29.72 -25.92
N ASN A 53 -4.60 -28.83 -26.79
CA ASN A 53 -4.20 -27.46 -26.41
C ASN A 53 -5.40 -26.51 -26.18
N GLU A 54 -6.59 -26.82 -26.71
CA GLU A 54 -7.85 -26.11 -26.40
C GLU A 54 -8.53 -26.59 -25.11
N LYS A 55 -8.17 -27.77 -24.59
CA LYS A 55 -8.56 -28.15 -23.22
C LYS A 55 -7.67 -27.38 -22.26
N MET A 56 -8.09 -26.16 -21.91
CA MET A 56 -7.58 -25.49 -20.71
C MET A 56 -7.56 -26.52 -19.57
N PRO A 57 -6.45 -26.68 -18.82
CA PRO A 57 -6.45 -27.53 -17.65
C PRO A 57 -7.65 -27.11 -16.79
N PRO A 58 -8.37 -28.06 -16.17
CA PRO A 58 -9.51 -27.71 -15.32
C PRO A 58 -9.04 -26.60 -14.38
N GLU A 59 -9.73 -25.46 -14.37
CA GLU A 59 -9.39 -24.33 -13.50
C GLU A 59 -9.27 -24.91 -12.08
N TYR A 60 -8.05 -25.07 -11.59
CA TYR A 60 -7.84 -25.49 -10.22
C TYR A 60 -8.41 -24.37 -9.37
N ARG A 61 -9.55 -24.61 -8.75
CA ARG A 61 -10.20 -23.66 -7.85
C ARG A 61 -9.57 -23.81 -6.47
N ILE A 62 -8.90 -22.77 -6.00
CA ILE A 62 -8.38 -22.68 -4.62
C ILE A 62 -9.54 -22.89 -3.66
N THR A 63 -9.36 -23.77 -2.69
CA THR A 63 -10.33 -23.97 -1.61
C THR A 63 -9.91 -23.15 -0.41
N PHE A 64 -10.53 -21.99 -0.26
CA PHE A 64 -10.47 -21.22 0.99
C PHE A 64 -11.44 -21.81 2.02
N GLY A 65 -11.17 -21.58 3.30
CA GLY A 65 -12.12 -21.81 4.39
C GLY A 65 -13.34 -20.86 4.33
N GLU A 66 -13.87 -20.48 5.49
CA GLU A 66 -14.95 -19.48 5.55
C GLU A 66 -14.45 -18.11 5.07
N LYS A 67 -14.96 -17.69 3.91
CA LYS A 67 -14.64 -16.41 3.28
C LYS A 67 -15.61 -15.31 3.76
N PRO A 68 -15.14 -14.06 3.96
CA PRO A 68 -16.01 -12.94 4.31
C PRO A 68 -17.12 -12.70 3.27
N GLU A 69 -18.30 -12.25 3.73
CA GLU A 69 -19.39 -11.85 2.85
C GLU A 69 -19.01 -10.58 2.06
N GLY A 70 -19.20 -10.60 0.74
CA GLY A 70 -19.03 -9.44 -0.15
C GLY A 70 -17.73 -9.40 -0.96
N ILE A 71 -16.69 -10.16 -0.59
CA ILE A 71 -15.47 -10.31 -1.41
C ILE A 71 -15.66 -11.44 -2.43
N THR A 72 -15.07 -11.38 -3.63
CA THR A 72 -15.07 -12.48 -4.61
C THR A 72 -13.93 -13.47 -4.32
N SER A 73 -14.01 -14.71 -4.84
CA SER A 73 -12.95 -15.71 -4.60
C SER A 73 -11.60 -15.25 -5.14
N LYS A 74 -11.62 -14.47 -6.24
CA LYS A 74 -10.44 -13.93 -6.88
C LYS A 74 -9.84 -12.76 -6.09
N GLU A 75 -10.68 -11.86 -5.56
CA GLU A 75 -10.21 -10.77 -4.70
C GLU A 75 -9.59 -11.31 -3.40
N TYR A 76 -10.19 -12.34 -2.80
CA TYR A 76 -9.64 -12.99 -1.61
C TYR A 76 -8.29 -13.68 -1.88
N GLU A 77 -8.13 -14.32 -3.05
CA GLU A 77 -6.83 -14.84 -3.50
C GLU A 77 -5.79 -13.73 -3.67
N LEU A 78 -6.16 -12.63 -4.32
CA LEU A 78 -5.27 -11.50 -4.54
C LEU A 78 -4.84 -10.84 -3.23
N LEU A 79 -5.77 -10.68 -2.28
CA LEU A 79 -5.48 -10.16 -0.94
C LEU A 79 -4.50 -11.07 -0.18
N TYR A 80 -4.63 -12.39 -0.34
CA TYR A 80 -3.69 -13.33 0.26
C TYR A 80 -2.30 -13.24 -0.37
N ILE A 81 -2.21 -13.17 -1.70
CA ILE A 81 -0.93 -12.95 -2.41
C ILE A 81 -0.27 -11.66 -1.92
N GLU A 82 -1.04 -10.59 -1.81
CA GLU A 82 -0.57 -9.29 -1.28
C GLU A 82 -0.03 -9.42 0.15
N THR A 83 -0.72 -10.20 1.00
CA THR A 83 -0.29 -10.46 2.37
C THR A 83 1.06 -11.20 2.39
N LEU A 84 1.23 -12.22 1.54
CA LEU A 84 2.50 -12.95 1.41
C LEU A 84 3.62 -12.07 0.85
N TYR A 85 3.31 -11.23 -0.13
CA TYR A 85 4.23 -10.25 -0.71
C TYR A 85 4.70 -9.25 0.37
N THR A 86 3.78 -8.73 1.17
CA THR A 86 4.05 -7.84 2.31
C THR A 86 5.02 -8.48 3.31
N ILE A 87 4.79 -9.76 3.67
CA ILE A 87 5.66 -10.50 4.62
C ILE A 87 7.06 -10.72 4.03
N LYS A 88 7.14 -11.02 2.73
CA LYS A 88 8.42 -11.26 2.04
C LYS A 88 9.26 -9.99 1.92
N HIS A 89 8.62 -8.85 1.65
CA HIS A 89 9.28 -7.59 1.35
C HIS A 89 9.22 -6.58 2.50
N LYS A 90 9.24 -7.07 3.75
CA LYS A 90 9.26 -6.21 4.96
C LYS A 90 10.31 -5.11 4.85
N ILE A 91 9.92 -3.91 5.26
CA ILE A 91 10.77 -2.71 5.23
C ILE A 91 11.01 -2.17 6.63
N GLY A 92 12.14 -1.47 6.77
CA GLY A 92 12.59 -0.85 8.02
C GLY A 92 13.13 -1.84 9.06
N MET A 93 13.80 -1.31 10.08
CA MET A 93 14.24 -2.12 11.21
C MET A 93 13.03 -2.62 12.02
N THR A 94 13.04 -3.90 12.38
CA THR A 94 12.06 -4.50 13.28
C THR A 94 12.25 -3.96 14.69
N THR A 95 11.22 -3.34 15.25
CA THR A 95 11.20 -2.93 16.67
C THR A 95 10.85 -4.13 17.55
N SER A 96 11.19 -4.06 18.84
CA SER A 96 10.90 -5.12 19.82
C SER A 96 9.41 -5.44 20.00
N THR A 97 8.52 -4.61 19.47
CA THR A 97 7.07 -4.83 19.47
C THR A 97 6.59 -5.75 18.34
N HIS A 98 7.38 -5.99 17.30
CA HIS A 98 6.97 -6.74 16.09
C HIS A 98 7.65 -8.10 15.99
N SER A 99 6.98 -9.09 15.40
CA SER A 99 7.47 -10.47 15.32
C SER A 99 8.73 -10.57 14.45
N GLU A 100 9.73 -11.31 14.92
CA GLU A 100 11.02 -11.46 14.24
C GLU A 100 11.01 -12.60 13.20
N GLY A 101 10.22 -13.65 13.42
CA GLY A 101 10.17 -14.85 12.59
C GLY A 101 9.26 -14.70 11.36
N GLU A 102 9.81 -14.71 10.15
CA GLU A 102 9.03 -14.69 8.91
C GLU A 102 8.08 -15.90 8.77
N ASN A 103 8.52 -17.07 9.23
CA ASN A 103 7.72 -18.29 9.19
C ASN A 103 6.47 -18.20 10.07
N ASP A 104 6.56 -17.53 11.22
CA ASP A 104 5.41 -17.34 12.12
C ASP A 104 4.37 -16.42 11.47
N LEU A 105 4.81 -15.40 10.73
CA LEU A 105 3.93 -14.53 9.95
C LEU A 105 3.21 -15.28 8.82
N TYR A 106 3.93 -16.13 8.08
CA TYR A 106 3.32 -16.97 7.04
C TYR A 106 2.31 -17.96 7.61
N SER A 107 2.66 -18.60 8.74
CA SER A 107 1.76 -19.51 9.46
C SER A 107 0.50 -18.79 9.92
N TYR A 108 0.65 -17.61 10.55
CA TYR A 108 -0.48 -16.79 10.97
C TYR A 108 -1.39 -16.43 9.81
N ALA A 109 -0.83 -15.93 8.69
CA ALA A 109 -1.58 -15.56 7.51
C ALA A 109 -2.32 -16.77 6.91
N GLN A 110 -1.66 -17.93 6.81
CA GLN A 110 -2.28 -19.17 6.33
C GLN A 110 -3.47 -19.59 7.19
N GLU A 111 -3.31 -19.59 8.52
CA GLU A 111 -4.39 -19.93 9.44
C GLU A 111 -5.55 -18.93 9.36
N ALA A 112 -5.25 -17.63 9.33
CA ALA A 112 -6.25 -16.57 9.33
C ALA A 112 -7.13 -16.59 8.07
N PHE A 113 -6.52 -16.86 6.91
CA PHE A 113 -7.26 -16.98 5.65
C PHE A 113 -7.88 -18.38 5.45
N GLY A 114 -7.51 -19.36 6.27
CA GLY A 114 -8.01 -20.73 6.22
C GLY A 114 -7.58 -21.49 4.97
N LEU A 115 -6.31 -21.37 4.55
CA LEU A 115 -5.78 -22.09 3.38
C LEU A 115 -5.15 -23.43 3.73
N LEU A 116 -5.32 -24.39 2.82
CA LEU A 116 -4.56 -25.64 2.81
C LEU A 116 -3.08 -25.36 2.48
N MET A 117 -2.19 -26.21 3.00
CA MET A 117 -0.74 -26.06 2.81
C MET A 117 -0.32 -26.07 1.33
N GLU A 118 -0.97 -26.88 0.50
CA GLU A 118 -0.69 -26.96 -0.94
C GLU A 118 -0.99 -25.64 -1.66
N ASP A 119 -2.15 -25.04 -1.33
CA ASP A 119 -2.56 -23.74 -1.88
C ASP A 119 -1.66 -22.61 -1.37
N HIS A 120 -1.31 -22.63 -0.07
CA HIS A 120 -0.36 -21.69 0.51
C HIS A 120 0.96 -21.69 -0.26
N GLN A 121 1.58 -22.87 -0.45
CA GLN A 121 2.87 -22.97 -1.13
C GLN A 121 2.80 -22.44 -2.57
N ARG A 122 1.71 -22.72 -3.28
CA ARG A 122 1.53 -22.21 -4.65
C ARG A 122 1.40 -20.69 -4.69
N LEU A 123 0.60 -20.10 -3.80
CA LEU A 123 0.42 -18.66 -3.73
C LEU A 123 1.68 -17.95 -3.23
N LEU A 124 2.45 -18.59 -2.34
CA LEU A 124 3.76 -18.11 -1.88
C LEU A 124 4.79 -18.09 -3.02
N ASN A 125 4.80 -19.11 -3.87
CA ASN A 125 5.65 -19.13 -5.07
C ASN A 125 5.26 -17.99 -6.02
N LYS A 126 3.95 -17.79 -6.24
CA LYS A 126 3.43 -16.70 -7.08
C LYS A 126 3.81 -15.31 -6.56
N ALA A 127 3.60 -15.06 -5.26
CA ALA A 127 4.04 -13.83 -4.61
C ALA A 127 5.57 -13.67 -4.69
N SER A 128 6.30 -14.79 -4.66
CA SER A 128 7.76 -14.78 -4.70
C SER A 128 8.39 -14.49 -6.04
N GLU A 129 7.67 -14.77 -7.14
CA GLU A 129 8.08 -14.48 -8.50
C GLU A 129 7.88 -13.00 -8.87
N GLU A 130 7.10 -12.25 -8.10
CA GLU A 130 6.91 -10.81 -8.31
C GLU A 130 8.21 -10.03 -8.05
N LYS A 131 8.39 -8.94 -8.80
CA LYS A 131 9.55 -8.07 -8.61
C LYS A 131 9.49 -7.41 -7.23
N PRO A 132 10.64 -7.21 -6.56
CA PRO A 132 10.67 -6.47 -5.30
C PRO A 132 10.15 -5.03 -5.51
N PRO A 133 9.52 -4.44 -4.51
CA PRO A 133 8.96 -3.11 -4.64
C PRO A 133 10.09 -2.07 -4.63
N ILE A 134 9.82 -0.89 -5.21
CA ILE A 134 10.71 0.26 -5.10
C ILE A 134 10.53 0.83 -3.69
N LEU A 135 11.63 0.92 -2.94
CA LEU A 135 11.61 1.54 -1.62
C LEU A 135 11.55 3.06 -1.76
N ILE A 136 10.69 3.68 -0.96
CA ILE A 136 10.48 5.11 -0.91
C ILE A 136 10.86 5.61 0.48
N LEU A 137 11.59 6.73 0.53
CA LEU A 137 11.83 7.49 1.74
C LEU A 137 11.04 8.81 1.68
N ASN A 138 10.07 8.94 2.59
CA ASN A 138 9.32 10.16 2.82
C ASN A 138 10.04 10.96 3.93
N ILE A 139 10.38 12.21 3.63
CA ILE A 139 11.05 13.14 4.56
C ILE A 139 10.16 14.36 4.76
N GLU A 140 9.94 14.77 6.00
CA GLU A 140 9.34 16.05 6.34
C GLU A 140 10.36 16.89 7.11
N ILE A 141 10.68 18.06 6.57
CA ILE A 141 11.50 19.07 7.22
C ILE A 141 10.55 19.99 7.98
N VAL A 142 10.52 19.83 9.31
CA VAL A 142 9.54 20.50 10.17
C VAL A 142 10.04 21.90 10.49
N GLU A 143 11.11 21.99 11.27
CA GLU A 143 11.66 23.23 11.79
C GLU A 143 13.13 23.06 12.19
N ALA A 144 13.85 24.18 12.35
CA ALA A 144 15.15 24.21 13.01
C ALA A 144 15.15 25.26 14.12
N LYS A 145 16.13 25.17 15.02
CA LYS A 145 16.30 26.13 16.11
C LYS A 145 17.76 26.35 16.45
N ASP A 146 18.01 27.50 17.07
CA ASP A 146 19.33 27.91 17.56
C ASP A 146 20.40 27.91 16.45
N LEU A 147 20.00 28.29 15.22
CA LEU A 147 20.93 28.46 14.10
C LEU A 147 21.89 29.62 14.37
N GLU A 148 23.07 29.56 13.77
CA GLU A 148 24.07 30.63 13.86
C GLU A 148 23.67 31.80 12.96
N ALA A 149 23.70 33.03 13.48
CA ALA A 149 23.49 34.22 12.69
C ALA A 149 24.71 34.51 11.80
N LYS A 150 24.52 34.59 10.48
CA LYS A 150 25.58 35.01 9.55
C LYS A 150 25.37 36.41 8.99
N ASP A 151 24.15 36.90 8.98
CA ASP A 151 23.84 38.24 8.53
C ASP A 151 24.25 39.32 9.52
N ALA A 152 24.57 40.50 8.99
CA ALA A 152 24.83 41.70 9.76
C ALA A 152 23.63 42.16 10.63
N ASN A 153 22.42 41.70 10.31
CA ASN A 153 21.21 41.98 11.07
C ASN A 153 21.09 41.14 12.36
N GLY A 154 22.01 40.18 12.59
CA GLY A 154 21.98 39.26 13.73
C GLY A 154 21.06 38.04 13.53
N PHE A 155 20.63 37.78 12.31
CA PHE A 155 19.81 36.64 11.89
C PHE A 155 20.47 35.90 10.71
N SER A 156 19.68 35.07 10.04
CA SER A 156 19.99 34.33 8.81
C SER A 156 18.70 34.18 8.00
N ASP A 157 18.83 33.90 6.71
CA ASP A 157 17.80 33.50 5.75
C ASP A 157 17.91 31.99 5.42
N PRO A 158 17.65 31.07 6.37
CA PRO A 158 17.94 29.65 6.18
C PRO A 158 17.05 28.93 5.16
N TYR A 159 17.66 28.03 4.41
CA TYR A 159 17.00 27.00 3.59
C TYR A 159 17.77 25.67 3.62
N CYS A 160 17.08 24.56 3.33
CA CYS A 160 17.68 23.24 3.28
C CYS A 160 17.90 22.77 1.83
N MET A 161 19.00 22.06 1.61
CA MET A 161 19.28 21.27 0.41
C MET A 161 19.42 19.80 0.78
N LEU A 162 18.69 18.92 0.10
CA LEU A 162 18.55 17.53 0.54
C LEU A 162 18.52 16.53 -0.62
N GLY A 163 19.02 15.32 -0.38
CA GLY A 163 19.11 14.27 -1.41
C GLY A 163 19.63 12.93 -0.90
N ILE A 164 19.60 11.92 -1.76
CA ILE A 164 20.10 10.56 -1.47
C ILE A 164 21.53 10.37 -1.96
N VAL A 165 22.36 9.79 -1.11
CA VAL A 165 23.78 9.56 -1.33
C VAL A 165 24.10 8.07 -1.26
N PRO A 166 24.59 7.44 -2.34
CA PRO A 166 25.13 6.10 -2.31
C PRO A 166 26.45 6.05 -1.52
N GLU A 167 26.61 5.05 -0.66
CA GLU A 167 27.84 4.79 0.06
C GLU A 167 28.95 4.36 -0.92
N VAL A 168 29.88 5.26 -1.19
CA VAL A 168 31.10 4.93 -1.91
C VAL A 168 32.02 4.21 -0.95
N LYS A 169 32.25 2.91 -1.20
CA LYS A 169 33.30 2.14 -0.49
C LYS A 169 34.59 2.94 -0.55
N LYS A 170 35.11 3.36 0.61
CA LYS A 170 36.45 3.94 0.73
C LYS A 170 37.44 2.86 0.27
N PHE A 171 37.86 2.91 -1.00
CA PHE A 171 39.04 2.15 -1.41
C PHE A 171 40.22 2.72 -0.64
N GLY A 172 40.66 1.97 0.38
CA GLY A 172 41.86 2.26 1.13
C GLY A 172 43.02 2.44 0.16
N VAL A 173 43.71 3.56 0.28
CA VAL A 173 45.00 3.79 -0.36
C VAL A 173 45.95 2.72 0.15
N ARG A 174 46.14 1.64 -0.62
CA ARG A 174 47.18 0.66 -0.34
C ARG A 174 48.44 1.12 -1.07
N GLN A 175 49.44 1.45 -0.27
CA GLN A 175 50.81 1.74 -0.68
C GLN A 175 51.32 0.65 -1.63
N GLN A 176 52.00 1.09 -2.69
CA GLN A 176 52.76 0.24 -3.59
C GLN A 176 53.89 -0.44 -2.82
N ALA A 177 53.92 -1.77 -2.88
CA ALA A 177 55.12 -2.57 -2.68
C ALA A 177 55.05 -3.81 -3.58
N SER A 178 56.22 -4.19 -4.07
CA SER A 178 56.55 -5.00 -5.23
C SER A 178 56.45 -6.53 -5.07
N ALA A 179 56.34 -7.17 -6.23
CA ALA A 179 56.96 -8.44 -6.66
C ALA A 179 56.27 -9.80 -6.39
N ALA A 180 56.03 -10.47 -7.54
CA ALA A 180 56.27 -11.87 -7.89
C ALA A 180 55.44 -13.02 -7.27
N GLY A 181 54.95 -13.91 -8.16
CA GLY A 181 54.86 -15.35 -7.85
C GLY A 181 53.57 -16.11 -8.24
N VAL A 182 53.54 -16.64 -9.47
CA VAL A 182 53.24 -18.05 -9.85
C VAL A 182 51.91 -18.75 -9.43
N SER A 183 51.19 -19.19 -10.49
CA SER A 183 50.35 -20.38 -10.74
C SER A 183 49.27 -20.87 -9.75
N SER A 184 48.08 -21.21 -10.25
CA SER A 184 47.75 -22.55 -10.79
C SER A 184 46.25 -22.66 -11.11
N ASP A 185 45.98 -23.51 -12.09
CA ASP A 185 44.70 -23.89 -12.69
C ASP A 185 43.70 -24.52 -11.69
N GLU A 186 42.39 -24.40 -11.96
CA GLU A 186 41.58 -25.53 -12.45
C GLU A 186 40.12 -25.15 -12.77
N GLU A 187 39.57 -25.97 -13.67
CA GLU A 187 38.35 -25.84 -14.46
C GLU A 187 37.03 -26.06 -13.69
N GLY A 188 35.90 -25.68 -14.31
CA GLY A 188 34.58 -26.04 -13.80
C GLY A 188 33.39 -25.47 -14.59
N SER A 189 33.29 -25.86 -15.85
CA SER A 189 32.17 -25.64 -16.79
C SER A 189 30.77 -25.92 -16.20
N SER A 190 29.80 -25.03 -16.43
CA SER A 190 28.74 -25.29 -17.42
C SER A 190 27.69 -24.17 -17.48
N ASP A 191 27.51 -23.72 -18.70
CA ASP A 191 26.70 -22.62 -19.15
C ASP A 191 25.28 -23.07 -19.51
N SER A 192 24.35 -22.13 -19.38
CA SER A 192 23.15 -21.95 -20.21
C SER A 192 22.08 -23.07 -20.27
N LYS A 193 20.87 -22.70 -19.85
CA LYS A 193 19.67 -22.86 -20.69
C LYS A 193 18.60 -21.84 -20.30
N LEU A 194 18.66 -20.72 -21.00
CA LEU A 194 17.61 -19.72 -21.08
C LEU A 194 16.71 -20.05 -22.27
N GLY A 195 15.39 -20.01 -22.04
CA GLY A 195 14.41 -19.63 -23.05
C GLY A 195 13.33 -20.65 -23.35
N PHE A 196 12.15 -20.48 -22.74
CA PHE A 196 10.90 -20.18 -23.47
C PHE A 196 9.74 -20.02 -22.46
N MET A 197 9.21 -18.80 -22.30
CA MET A 197 7.76 -18.49 -22.28
C MET A 197 7.51 -17.04 -21.83
N LYS A 198 7.38 -16.15 -22.82
CA LYS A 198 6.65 -14.90 -22.71
C LYS A 198 5.24 -15.13 -23.22
N ARG A 199 4.24 -15.09 -22.33
CA ARG A 199 2.90 -14.52 -22.52
C ARG A 199 1.98 -15.09 -21.44
N LEU A 200 1.68 -14.28 -20.42
CA LEU A 200 0.36 -14.23 -19.80
C LEU A 200 0.19 -12.80 -19.26
N LYS A 201 -0.91 -12.20 -19.70
CA LYS A 201 -1.27 -10.79 -19.52
C LYS A 201 -1.74 -10.60 -18.07
N SER A 202 -1.22 -9.56 -17.39
CA SER A 202 -1.68 -9.21 -16.04
C SER A 202 -3.08 -8.57 -16.09
N PHE A 203 -3.88 -8.89 -15.08
CA PHE A 203 -5.28 -8.52 -14.96
C PHE A 203 -5.44 -7.32 -14.02
N ARG A 204 -5.53 -6.10 -14.55
CA ARG A 204 -6.33 -5.00 -13.96
C ARG A 204 -6.90 -4.19 -15.13
N LYS A 205 -8.21 -4.30 -15.39
CA LYS A 205 -8.96 -3.46 -16.34
C LYS A 205 -9.70 -2.40 -15.52
N SER A 206 -9.36 -1.13 -15.70
CA SER A 206 -10.25 -0.02 -15.39
C SER A 206 -10.86 0.51 -16.69
N THR A 207 -12.17 0.70 -16.66
CA THR A 207 -12.99 1.19 -17.77
C THR A 207 -13.05 2.71 -17.69
N ILE A 208 -12.36 3.43 -18.58
CA ILE A 208 -12.65 4.84 -18.85
C ILE A 208 -12.59 5.08 -20.37
N ARG A 209 -13.73 5.51 -20.91
CA ARG A 209 -13.86 6.05 -22.28
C ARG A 209 -13.36 7.50 -22.27
N ARG A 210 -12.47 7.89 -23.18
CA ARG A 210 -12.59 9.16 -23.92
C ARG A 210 -11.62 9.32 -25.10
N SER A 211 -12.25 9.68 -26.22
CA SER A 211 -11.86 10.60 -27.31
C SER A 211 -10.40 10.83 -27.69
N GLN A 212 -10.17 10.63 -28.98
CA GLN A 212 -9.01 10.95 -29.79
C GLN A 212 -8.54 12.42 -29.65
N GLY A 213 -7.23 12.60 -29.49
CA GLY A 213 -6.50 13.84 -29.73
C GLY A 213 -5.09 13.47 -30.21
N LYS A 214 -4.81 13.75 -31.49
CA LYS A 214 -3.53 13.49 -32.17
C LYS A 214 -2.44 14.42 -31.64
N GLU A 215 -1.25 13.90 -31.35
CA GLU A 215 -0.02 14.67 -31.54
C GLU A 215 1.20 13.77 -31.77
N LYS A 216 2.15 14.34 -32.52
CA LYS A 216 3.06 13.67 -33.46
C LYS A 216 4.35 13.18 -32.79
N THR A 217 4.70 11.92 -33.03
CA THR A 217 6.04 11.38 -32.80
C THR A 217 6.90 11.55 -34.04
N VAL A 218 8.03 12.24 -33.90
CA VAL A 218 9.11 12.27 -34.89
C VAL A 218 10.09 11.14 -34.56
N SER A 219 10.24 10.24 -35.51
CA SER A 219 11.20 9.15 -35.55
C SER A 219 12.58 9.64 -35.98
N THR A 220 13.65 9.19 -35.31
CA THR A 220 14.90 8.89 -36.02
C THR A 220 15.65 7.70 -35.40
N THR A 221 16.00 6.82 -36.31
CA THR A 221 16.72 5.54 -36.23
C THR A 221 18.21 5.70 -35.93
N GLY A 222 18.81 4.68 -35.30
CA GLY A 222 20.12 4.18 -35.75
C GLY A 222 21.25 4.05 -34.71
N THR A 223 21.61 2.78 -34.47
CA THR A 223 22.99 2.27 -34.31
C THR A 223 23.65 2.28 -32.92
N SER A 224 23.72 1.09 -32.31
CA SER A 224 24.67 0.75 -31.24
C SER A 224 26.11 0.76 -31.75
N PRO A 225 27.06 1.09 -30.86
CA PRO A 225 28.23 0.23 -30.69
C PRO A 225 28.39 -0.21 -29.23
N GLN A 226 28.69 -1.49 -29.06
CA GLN A 226 29.18 -2.07 -27.81
C GLN A 226 30.46 -1.35 -27.38
N ASN A 227 30.47 -0.81 -26.15
CA ASN A 227 31.69 -0.58 -25.38
C ASN A 227 31.32 -0.59 -23.88
N ASN A 228 32.03 -1.46 -23.15
CA ASN A 228 32.02 -1.55 -21.70
C ASN A 228 32.51 -0.24 -21.05
N CYS A 229 32.13 -0.08 -19.77
CA CYS A 229 32.74 0.79 -18.74
C CYS A 229 32.01 2.13 -18.46
N SER A 230 31.56 2.25 -17.20
CA SER A 230 31.35 3.50 -16.44
C SER A 230 30.22 4.45 -16.86
N LEU A 231 28.96 4.05 -16.62
CA LEU A 231 27.80 4.96 -16.59
C LEU A 231 27.07 4.99 -15.23
N ARG A 232 27.55 4.27 -14.21
CA ARG A 232 26.86 4.11 -12.92
C ARG A 232 27.17 5.17 -11.86
N ASP A 233 28.07 6.12 -12.13
CA ASP A 233 28.58 7.01 -11.07
C ASP A 233 28.05 8.46 -11.17
N LYS A 234 26.97 8.72 -11.90
CA LYS A 234 26.48 10.09 -12.12
C LYS A 234 25.08 10.23 -11.55
N LEU A 235 24.96 10.69 -10.30
CA LEU A 235 23.68 11.15 -9.74
C LEU A 235 23.32 12.46 -10.44
N PRO A 236 22.27 12.51 -11.28
CA PRO A 236 21.84 13.74 -11.92
C PRO A 236 21.24 14.70 -10.89
N ALA A 237 21.44 16.01 -11.11
CA ALA A 237 20.90 17.13 -10.33
C ALA A 237 19.41 17.02 -9.95
N LYS A 238 18.65 16.28 -10.77
CA LYS A 238 17.21 16.02 -10.60
C LYS A 238 16.81 15.32 -9.30
N TYR A 239 17.75 14.75 -8.55
CA TYR A 239 17.48 14.04 -7.28
C TYR A 239 17.77 14.90 -6.04
N ILE A 240 18.13 16.17 -6.21
CA ILE A 240 18.30 17.11 -5.11
C ILE A 240 17.08 18.03 -5.05
N GLN A 241 16.52 18.15 -3.86
CA GLN A 241 15.36 18.99 -3.58
C GLN A 241 15.76 20.03 -2.53
N THR A 242 15.03 21.14 -2.48
CA THR A 242 15.32 22.27 -1.59
C THR A 242 14.04 22.74 -0.94
N THR A 243 14.15 23.27 0.28
CA THR A 243 13.02 23.95 0.93
C THR A 243 12.89 25.40 0.47
N ASP A 244 11.81 26.06 0.87
CA ASP A 244 11.70 27.51 0.78
C ASP A 244 12.71 28.21 1.72
N VAL A 245 13.15 29.40 1.32
CA VAL A 245 13.97 30.29 2.14
C VAL A 245 13.10 30.97 3.19
N LYS A 246 13.51 30.92 4.46
CA LYS A 246 12.82 31.62 5.56
C LYS A 246 13.64 32.83 5.96
N LYS A 247 13.11 34.03 5.79
CA LYS A 247 13.87 35.27 6.00
C LYS A 247 14.04 35.63 7.48
N ALA A 248 15.19 36.19 7.82
CA ALA A 248 15.57 36.82 9.07
C ALA A 248 15.13 36.02 10.30
N THR A 249 15.51 34.73 10.36
CA THR A 249 15.17 33.83 11.45
C THR A 249 16.28 32.83 11.77
N LEU A 250 16.50 32.59 13.06
CA LEU A 250 17.36 31.51 13.56
C LEU A 250 16.55 30.27 13.96
N ASN A 251 15.22 30.36 13.87
CA ASN A 251 14.27 29.29 14.21
C ASN A 251 13.25 29.12 13.08
N PRO A 252 13.68 28.70 11.89
CA PRO A 252 12.79 28.56 10.74
C PRO A 252 11.81 27.40 10.90
N ILE A 253 10.60 27.57 10.38
CA ILE A 253 9.57 26.53 10.26
C ILE A 253 9.25 26.35 8.77
N TRP A 254 9.49 25.14 8.25
CA TRP A 254 9.27 24.80 6.83
C TRP A 254 7.98 24.01 6.64
N MET A 255 7.78 22.92 7.38
CA MET A 255 6.66 21.97 7.19
C MET A 255 6.57 21.43 5.76
N GLU A 256 7.72 21.16 5.15
CA GLU A 256 7.82 20.75 3.75
C GLU A 256 8.14 19.25 3.63
N LYS A 257 7.49 18.58 2.69
CA LYS A 257 7.57 17.13 2.49
C LYS A 257 8.25 16.79 1.17
N PHE A 258 9.17 15.83 1.22
CA PHE A 258 9.99 15.38 0.10
C PHE A 258 9.93 13.85 0.00
N ARG A 259 9.93 13.34 -1.23
CA ARG A 259 9.85 11.91 -1.52
C ARG A 259 11.04 11.47 -2.36
N PHE A 260 11.71 10.40 -1.94
CA PHE A 260 12.89 9.85 -2.60
C PHE A 260 12.74 8.37 -2.93
N ASN A 261 13.06 8.00 -4.17
CA ASN A 261 13.21 6.60 -4.55
C ASN A 261 14.58 6.10 -4.09
N ILE A 262 14.60 4.97 -3.39
CA ILE A 262 15.79 4.31 -2.85
C ILE A 262 16.10 3.10 -3.73
N GLU A 263 17.29 3.08 -4.35
CA GLU A 263 17.74 1.97 -5.19
C GLU A 263 18.34 0.83 -4.34
N SER A 264 19.00 1.17 -3.22
CA SER A 264 19.68 0.21 -2.35
C SER A 264 19.63 0.65 -0.89
N SER A 265 18.70 0.05 -0.14
CA SER A 265 18.51 0.31 1.29
C SER A 265 19.76 0.11 2.17
N LYS A 266 20.71 -0.72 1.73
CA LYS A 266 21.91 -1.06 2.50
C LYS A 266 23.01 -0.01 2.44
N THR A 267 23.04 0.76 1.37
CA THR A 267 24.17 1.64 1.04
C THR A 267 23.76 3.10 0.96
N GLU A 268 22.47 3.42 0.89
CA GLU A 268 22.04 4.80 0.70
C GLU A 268 21.88 5.55 2.02
N THR A 269 22.31 6.81 2.00
CA THR A 269 22.23 7.75 3.13
C THR A 269 21.47 8.98 2.64
N PHE A 270 20.44 9.38 3.38
CA PHE A 270 19.81 10.67 3.20
C PHE A 270 20.72 11.76 3.78
N HIS A 271 21.02 12.78 3.00
CA HIS A 271 21.86 13.89 3.38
C HIS A 271 21.08 15.20 3.26
N LEU A 272 21.23 16.06 4.25
CA LEU A 272 20.65 17.39 4.32
C LEU A 272 21.73 18.39 4.74
N ASP A 273 21.82 19.49 4.01
CA ASP A 273 22.60 20.68 4.34
C ASP A 273 21.65 21.87 4.58
N ILE A 274 21.96 22.71 5.55
CA ILE A 274 21.30 24.00 5.80
C ILE A 274 22.25 25.11 5.39
N TRP A 275 21.71 26.09 4.69
CA TRP A 275 22.43 27.23 4.13
C TRP A 275 21.72 28.54 4.45
N ASP A 276 22.48 29.60 4.63
CA ASP A 276 22.03 30.99 4.74
C ASP A 276 22.02 31.65 3.36
N HIS A 277 21.02 32.46 3.02
CA HIS A 277 20.85 33.02 1.68
C HIS A 277 21.16 34.53 1.59
N ASP A 278 22.16 34.92 0.79
CA ASP A 278 22.76 36.28 0.84
C ASP A 278 22.37 37.26 -0.33
N ASP A 279 21.21 37.12 -1.00
CA ASP A 279 20.77 37.88 -2.22
C ASP A 279 21.68 37.70 -3.48
N GLU A 280 21.38 37.95 -4.76
CA GLU A 280 20.19 38.20 -5.62
C GLU A 280 20.18 37.14 -6.78
N PHE A 281 21.12 36.17 -6.76
CA PHE A 281 21.25 35.11 -7.77
C PHE A 281 20.94 33.75 -7.16
N SER A 282 19.84 33.18 -7.61
CA SER A 282 19.27 31.97 -7.05
C SER A 282 20.18 30.74 -7.26
N VAL A 283 20.69 30.17 -6.18
CA VAL A 283 21.30 28.82 -6.12
C VAL A 283 20.40 27.78 -6.79
N PHE A 284 19.09 27.99 -6.77
CA PHE A 284 18.09 27.18 -7.48
C PHE A 284 18.17 27.29 -9.02
N GLU A 285 18.48 28.47 -9.57
CA GLU A 285 18.69 28.61 -11.02
C GLU A 285 20.02 27.98 -11.48
N ALA A 286 21.02 27.96 -10.58
CA ALA A 286 22.30 27.28 -10.79
C ALA A 286 22.18 25.75 -10.69
N ALA A 287 21.35 25.24 -9.76
CA ALA A 287 21.09 23.81 -9.58
C ALA A 287 20.44 23.15 -10.81
N ARG A 288 19.61 23.90 -11.55
CA ARG A 288 19.00 23.44 -12.82
C ARG A 288 19.97 23.42 -14.00
N LYS A 289 21.08 24.16 -13.94
CA LYS A 289 22.04 24.35 -15.05
C LYS A 289 23.25 23.40 -14.99
N LEU A 290 23.53 22.77 -13.85
CA LEU A 290 24.67 21.86 -13.68
C LEU A 290 24.27 20.38 -13.83
N ASN A 291 25.05 19.63 -14.62
CA ASN A 291 24.84 18.21 -14.83
C ASN A 291 25.86 17.35 -14.06
N GLN A 292 25.30 16.46 -13.23
CA GLN A 292 25.85 15.19 -12.72
C GLN A 292 26.94 15.24 -11.64
N VAL A 293 26.80 14.37 -10.63
CA VAL A 293 27.68 14.28 -9.46
C VAL A 293 28.13 12.85 -9.17
N GLN A 294 29.41 12.68 -8.80
CA GLN A 294 30.03 11.42 -8.38
C GLN A 294 30.20 11.33 -6.84
N GLY A 295 29.31 10.60 -6.15
CA GLY A 295 29.48 10.14 -4.75
C GLY A 295 29.51 11.20 -3.63
N PHE A 296 29.74 10.79 -2.38
CA PHE A 296 29.69 11.63 -1.15
C PHE A 296 30.65 12.85 -1.17
N LYS A 297 31.89 12.68 -1.65
CA LYS A 297 32.83 13.80 -1.85
C LYS A 297 32.41 14.69 -3.03
N GLY A 298 31.69 14.12 -4.00
CA GLY A 298 31.13 14.84 -5.12
C GLY A 298 29.91 15.65 -4.74
N LEU A 299 29.06 15.18 -3.81
CA LEU A 299 27.86 15.89 -3.35
C LEU A 299 28.19 17.10 -2.49
N ASN A 300 29.11 17.01 -1.53
CA ASN A 300 29.63 18.20 -0.83
C ASN A 300 30.30 19.17 -1.80
N ARG A 301 31.02 18.65 -2.81
CA ARG A 301 31.56 19.46 -3.90
C ARG A 301 30.46 20.02 -4.80
N TYR A 302 29.34 19.34 -4.96
CA TYR A 302 28.23 19.72 -5.81
C TYR A 302 27.34 20.75 -5.14
N PHE A 303 26.92 20.58 -3.89
CA PHE A 303 26.26 21.63 -3.12
C PHE A 303 27.13 22.89 -3.10
N LYS A 304 28.44 22.73 -2.88
CA LYS A 304 29.40 23.82 -3.02
C LYS A 304 29.47 24.38 -4.44
N GLN A 305 29.45 23.55 -5.48
CA GLN A 305 29.46 24.00 -6.87
C GLN A 305 28.15 24.65 -7.29
N ILE A 306 27.00 24.27 -6.75
CA ILE A 306 25.73 24.96 -6.97
C ILE A 306 25.82 26.34 -6.31
N ALA A 307 26.18 26.40 -5.03
CA ALA A 307 26.42 27.66 -4.33
C ALA A 307 27.49 28.53 -5.02
N GLN A 308 28.49 27.90 -5.66
CA GLN A 308 29.57 28.60 -6.36
C GLN A 308 29.28 28.90 -7.85
N SER A 309 28.36 28.19 -8.51
CA SER A 309 28.03 28.35 -9.94
C SER A 309 26.93 29.37 -10.19
N ALA A 310 26.22 29.79 -9.15
CA ALA A 310 25.47 31.04 -9.16
C ALA A 310 26.36 32.27 -9.53
N ARG A 311 27.70 32.12 -9.52
CA ARG A 311 28.68 33.20 -9.71
C ARG A 311 29.17 33.48 -11.13
N THR A 312 28.92 32.65 -12.15
CA THR A 312 29.70 32.78 -13.41
C THR A 312 29.39 34.03 -14.27
N ASN A 313 28.52 34.94 -13.82
CA ASN A 313 28.19 36.17 -14.55
C ASN A 313 28.50 37.50 -13.83
N SER A 314 29.07 37.51 -12.62
CA SER A 314 29.38 38.77 -11.93
C SER A 314 30.70 38.72 -11.16
N ASN A 315 31.57 39.69 -11.44
CA ASN A 315 32.91 39.86 -10.87
C ASN A 315 32.88 40.47 -9.45
N GLU A 316 32.07 39.94 -8.53
CA GLU A 316 32.10 40.34 -7.11
C GLU A 316 32.13 39.09 -6.22
N SER A 317 33.01 39.10 -5.22
CA SER A 317 33.51 37.90 -4.54
C SER A 317 32.97 37.74 -3.11
N SER A 318 31.75 38.22 -2.83
CA SER A 318 31.21 38.26 -1.46
C SER A 318 29.91 37.49 -1.19
N ASN A 319 29.08 37.14 -2.19
CA ASN A 319 27.78 36.50 -1.89
C ASN A 319 27.85 35.00 -2.12
N VAL A 320 28.12 34.27 -1.05
CA VAL A 320 28.19 32.82 -1.04
C VAL A 320 27.36 32.39 0.12
N ASP A 321 26.19 31.82 -0.18
CA ASP A 321 25.30 31.26 0.83
C ASP A 321 26.12 30.51 1.90
N ASP A 322 25.98 30.95 3.15
CA ASP A 322 26.83 30.51 4.24
C ASP A 322 26.35 29.17 4.79
N PHE A 323 27.29 28.28 5.11
CA PHE A 323 26.92 26.96 5.62
C PHE A 323 26.53 27.01 7.09
N LEU A 324 25.31 26.55 7.40
CA LEU A 324 24.76 26.56 8.76
C LEU A 324 24.81 25.19 9.43
N GLY A 325 24.84 24.08 8.70
CA GLY A 325 24.95 22.74 9.29
C GLY A 325 24.47 21.61 8.40
N SER A 326 24.73 20.37 8.81
CA SER A 326 24.33 19.17 8.05
C SER A 326 23.79 18.04 8.93
N VAL A 327 22.98 17.15 8.33
CA VAL A 327 22.48 15.92 8.94
C VAL A 327 22.57 14.77 7.94
N ASN A 328 23.01 13.61 8.42
CA ASN A 328 23.10 12.37 7.65
C ASN A 328 22.27 11.26 8.31
N LEU A 329 21.33 10.66 7.58
CA LEU A 329 20.51 9.54 8.05
C LEU A 329 20.74 8.33 7.15
N LYS A 330 21.24 7.22 7.70
CA LYS A 330 21.36 5.99 6.91
C LYS A 330 19.99 5.36 6.75
N VAL A 331 19.65 4.97 5.52
CA VAL A 331 18.32 4.42 5.21
C VAL A 331 18.09 3.08 5.92
N ASN A 332 19.15 2.28 6.09
CA ASN A 332 19.09 1.00 6.82
C ASN A 332 18.85 1.14 8.33
N GLU A 333 19.11 2.32 8.92
CA GLU A 333 18.92 2.61 10.34
C GLU A 333 17.51 3.16 10.65
N ILE A 334 16.69 3.36 9.62
CA ILE A 334 15.33 3.87 9.78
C ILE A 334 14.41 2.72 10.24
N PRO A 335 13.76 2.85 11.42
CA PRO A 335 12.81 1.86 11.89
C PRO A 335 11.55 1.87 11.04
N SER A 336 10.86 0.71 11.00
CA SER A 336 9.58 0.59 10.28
C SER A 336 8.48 1.52 10.81
N THR A 337 8.59 2.03 12.04
CA THR A 337 7.66 3.02 12.61
C THR A 337 7.95 4.46 12.17
N GLY A 338 9.05 4.68 11.45
CA GLY A 338 9.54 6.02 11.12
C GLY A 338 10.28 6.69 12.28
N ILE A 339 10.83 7.86 11.99
CA ILE A 339 11.57 8.72 12.90
C ILE A 339 10.82 10.05 12.99
N ASP A 340 10.68 10.57 14.20
CA ASP A 340 10.20 11.92 14.47
C ASP A 340 11.05 12.46 15.64
N LYS A 341 12.14 13.17 15.33
CA LYS A 341 13.07 13.67 16.37
C LYS A 341 13.92 14.86 15.93
N TRP A 342 14.48 15.53 16.94
CA TRP A 342 15.51 16.54 16.77
C TRP A 342 16.87 15.91 16.51
N PHE A 343 17.60 16.47 15.55
CA PHE A 343 18.98 16.13 15.20
C PHE A 343 19.86 17.35 15.45
N SER A 344 20.97 17.15 16.15
CA SER A 344 22.00 18.18 16.27
C SER A 344 22.73 18.34 14.95
N LEU A 345 22.97 19.58 14.55
CA LEU A 345 23.65 19.88 13.30
C LEU A 345 25.14 19.54 13.37
N GLU A 346 25.65 18.91 12.32
CA GLU A 346 27.05 18.51 12.18
C GLU A 346 27.78 19.43 11.21
N GLY A 347 29.02 19.76 11.55
CA GLY A 347 29.94 20.46 10.66
C GLY A 347 30.54 19.54 9.59
N ARG A 348 30.95 20.12 8.45
CA ARG A 348 31.56 19.36 7.33
C ARG A 348 32.94 18.78 7.62
N SER A 349 33.58 19.24 8.69
CA SER A 349 34.89 18.79 9.15
C SER A 349 34.95 18.92 10.67
N GLU A 350 35.85 18.19 11.31
CA GLU A 350 36.07 18.23 12.76
C GLU A 350 36.39 19.64 13.29
N ASN A 351 36.85 20.55 12.42
CA ASN A 351 37.18 21.93 12.76
C ASN A 351 36.02 22.92 12.58
N SER A 352 34.90 22.48 12.00
CA SER A 352 33.74 23.35 11.76
C SER A 352 32.88 23.39 13.01
N LYS A 353 32.86 24.54 13.69
CA LYS A 353 31.91 24.79 14.79
C LYS A 353 30.56 25.10 14.18
N VAL A 354 29.60 24.22 14.40
CA VAL A 354 28.22 24.36 13.95
C VAL A 354 27.33 24.32 15.19
N HIS A 355 26.29 25.15 15.20
CA HIS A 355 25.32 25.25 16.27
C HIS A 355 23.91 25.07 15.72
N GLY A 356 23.01 24.61 16.58
CA GLY A 356 21.60 24.43 16.25
C GLY A 356 21.16 22.97 16.12
N GLN A 357 19.85 22.82 15.99
CA GLN A 357 19.19 21.54 15.83
C GLN A 357 18.12 21.64 14.75
N ILE A 358 17.85 20.54 14.06
CA ILE A 358 16.79 20.43 13.08
C ILE A 358 15.85 19.28 13.44
N HIS A 359 14.55 19.53 13.31
CA HIS A 359 13.49 18.56 13.50
C HIS A 359 13.13 17.94 12.16
N VAL A 360 13.40 16.64 12.03
CA VAL A 360 13.14 15.88 10.80
C VAL A 360 12.22 14.71 11.13
N ARG A 361 11.17 14.53 10.30
CA ARG A 361 10.42 13.27 10.27
C ARG A 361 10.79 12.47 9.04
N ALA A 362 10.96 11.17 9.22
CA ALA A 362 11.31 10.25 8.14
C ALA A 362 10.46 8.97 8.24
N SER A 363 9.83 8.56 7.14
CA SER A 363 9.10 7.30 7.06
C SER A 363 9.42 6.55 5.77
N LEU A 364 9.24 5.23 5.81
CA LEU A 364 9.47 4.36 4.66
C LEU A 364 8.13 3.96 4.05
N ALA A 365 8.10 3.90 2.72
CA ALA A 365 6.97 3.38 1.96
C ALA A 365 7.46 2.57 0.77
N THR A 366 6.55 1.96 0.01
CA THR A 366 6.89 1.27 -1.22
C THR A 366 6.06 1.72 -2.41
N ARG A 367 6.55 1.43 -3.62
CA ARG A 367 5.79 1.62 -4.85
C ARG A 367 6.11 0.53 -5.86
N GLU A 368 5.10 0.11 -6.63
CA GLU A 368 5.31 -0.77 -7.77
C GLU A 368 5.81 0.00 -9.01
N ASP A 369 6.71 -0.60 -9.80
CA ASP A 369 7.26 -0.05 -11.05
C ASP A 369 6.25 -0.13 -12.22
N ARG A 370 4.98 0.25 -11.98
CA ARG A 370 3.85 0.01 -12.91
C ARG A 370 3.22 1.29 -13.47
N GLY A 371 3.80 2.47 -13.22
CA GLY A 371 3.31 3.74 -13.76
C GLY A 371 1.95 4.18 -13.22
N VAL A 372 1.55 3.67 -12.05
CA VAL A 372 0.40 4.17 -11.28
C VAL A 372 0.78 5.53 -10.66
N SER A 373 -0.20 6.42 -10.49
CA SER A 373 0.00 7.70 -9.80
C SER A 373 0.67 7.45 -8.44
N GLU A 374 1.73 8.18 -8.12
CA GLU A 374 2.50 8.00 -6.89
C GLU A 374 1.67 8.33 -5.62
N GLU A 375 0.56 9.03 -5.79
CA GLU A 375 -0.27 9.59 -4.72
C GLU A 375 -1.58 8.80 -4.46
N ASP A 376 -1.89 7.77 -5.25
CA ASP A 376 -3.13 7.01 -5.10
C ASP A 376 -2.89 5.67 -4.37
N ASN A 377 -3.12 5.68 -3.05
CA ASN A 377 -3.05 4.49 -2.19
C ASN A 377 -4.44 3.89 -1.87
N TRP A 378 -5.47 4.23 -2.66
CA TRP A 378 -6.85 3.84 -2.37
C TRP A 378 -7.07 2.32 -2.34
N THR A 379 -6.33 1.59 -3.20
CA THR A 379 -6.41 0.13 -3.23
C THR A 379 -5.87 -0.48 -1.95
N ASP A 380 -4.73 0.03 -1.46
CA ASP A 380 -4.10 -0.39 -0.22
C ASP A 380 -5.00 -0.12 0.99
N ILE A 381 -5.69 1.01 1.02
CA ILE A 381 -6.66 1.33 2.09
C ILE A 381 -7.78 0.28 2.15
N LYS A 382 -8.37 -0.07 1.01
CA LYS A 382 -9.42 -1.09 0.94
C LYS A 382 -8.92 -2.46 1.37
N GLN A 383 -7.78 -2.90 0.83
CA GLN A 383 -7.14 -4.16 1.20
C GLN A 383 -6.80 -4.19 2.69
N HIS A 384 -6.35 -3.07 3.26
CA HIS A 384 -6.04 -2.96 4.67
C HIS A 384 -7.29 -3.12 5.56
N VAL A 385 -8.45 -2.56 5.15
CA VAL A 385 -9.74 -2.78 5.83
C VAL A 385 -10.13 -4.26 5.78
N GLU A 386 -10.02 -4.89 4.62
CA GLU A 386 -10.37 -6.31 4.43
C GLU A 386 -9.45 -7.23 5.24
N LEU A 387 -8.13 -7.00 5.20
CA LEU A 387 -7.14 -7.74 5.96
C LEU A 387 -7.39 -7.63 7.47
N LEU A 388 -7.70 -6.42 7.94
CA LEU A 388 -8.05 -6.19 9.33
C LEU A 388 -9.33 -6.95 9.74
N GLN A 389 -10.35 -7.00 8.87
CA GLN A 389 -11.57 -7.79 9.13
C GLN A 389 -11.27 -9.28 9.25
N ILE A 390 -10.43 -9.83 8.37
CA ILE A 390 -10.01 -11.25 8.39
C ILE A 390 -9.27 -11.57 9.69
N PHE A 391 -8.35 -10.71 10.10
CA PHE A 391 -7.59 -10.93 11.34
C PHE A 391 -8.46 -10.82 12.59
N ILE A 392 -9.41 -9.86 12.62
CA ILE A 392 -10.40 -9.78 13.70
C ILE A 392 -11.22 -11.07 13.77
N ASP A 393 -11.70 -11.60 12.64
CA ASP A 393 -12.47 -12.85 12.61
C ASP A 393 -11.65 -14.04 13.12
N HIS A 394 -10.38 -14.14 12.71
CA HIS A 394 -9.48 -15.19 13.16
C HIS A 394 -9.24 -15.15 14.67
N GLU A 395 -8.94 -13.97 15.22
CA GLU A 395 -8.74 -13.80 16.66
C GLU A 395 -10.03 -14.08 17.45
N LEU A 396 -11.20 -13.66 16.92
CA LEU A 396 -12.50 -13.98 17.53
C LEU A 396 -12.82 -15.47 17.50
N LYS A 397 -12.41 -16.21 16.45
CA LYS A 397 -12.54 -17.68 16.39
C LYS A 397 -11.64 -18.38 17.41
N LYS A 398 -10.43 -17.86 17.64
CA LYS A 398 -9.51 -18.38 18.67
C LYS A 398 -9.96 -18.03 20.09
N PHE A 399 -10.66 -16.91 20.27
CA PHE A 399 -11.12 -16.46 21.58
C PHE A 399 -12.24 -17.35 22.15
N LYS A 400 -11.93 -18.10 23.20
CA LYS A 400 -12.87 -19.05 23.86
C LYS A 400 -13.94 -18.38 24.74
N GLY A 401 -13.98 -17.04 24.81
CA GLY A 401 -14.90 -16.28 25.68
C GLY A 401 -16.06 -15.62 24.93
N GLN A 402 -16.92 -14.91 25.66
CA GLN A 402 -17.97 -14.06 25.06
C GLN A 402 -17.33 -12.88 24.34
N THR A 403 -17.74 -12.59 23.11
CA THR A 403 -17.21 -11.49 22.27
C THR A 403 -17.31 -10.12 22.94
N THR A 404 -18.28 -9.92 23.81
CA THR A 404 -18.48 -8.70 24.61
C THR A 404 -17.43 -8.48 25.70
N LYS A 405 -16.51 -9.43 25.90
CA LYS A 405 -15.37 -9.34 26.82
C LYS A 405 -14.02 -9.30 26.09
N TRP A 406 -14.04 -9.40 24.77
CA TRP A 406 -12.81 -9.31 23.98
C TRP A 406 -12.29 -7.86 24.01
N SER A 407 -11.00 -7.72 24.26
CA SER A 407 -10.28 -6.44 24.39
C SER A 407 -10.04 -5.75 23.05
N GLY A 408 -10.23 -6.43 21.92
CA GLY A 408 -9.87 -5.90 20.61
C GLY A 408 -8.36 -5.89 20.34
N THR A 409 -7.61 -6.68 21.09
CA THR A 409 -6.16 -6.84 20.88
C THR A 409 -5.92 -7.95 19.88
N LEU A 410 -5.13 -7.66 18.85
CA LEU A 410 -4.69 -8.64 17.88
C LEU A 410 -3.38 -9.29 18.36
N SER A 411 -3.02 -10.44 17.80
CA SER A 411 -1.72 -11.05 18.08
C SER A 411 -0.56 -10.23 17.49
N ARG A 412 0.65 -10.43 18.02
CA ARG A 412 1.86 -9.74 17.56
C ARG A 412 2.12 -9.96 16.07
N ASP A 413 1.84 -11.15 15.56
CA ASP A 413 2.01 -11.50 14.14
C ASP A 413 1.03 -10.73 13.27
N ALA A 414 -0.25 -10.66 13.68
CA ALA A 414 -1.28 -9.86 13.01
C ALA A 414 -0.92 -8.38 12.95
N GLU A 415 -0.51 -7.80 14.07
CA GLU A 415 -0.11 -6.39 14.15
C GLU A 415 1.12 -6.11 13.29
N THR A 416 2.05 -7.07 13.21
CA THR A 416 3.25 -6.95 12.38
C THR A 416 2.90 -6.94 10.89
N ILE A 417 2.02 -7.85 10.44
CA ILE A 417 1.58 -7.90 9.04
C ILE A 417 0.80 -6.64 8.67
N LEU A 418 -0.15 -6.22 9.51
CA LEU A 418 -0.92 -4.99 9.30
C LEU A 418 -0.03 -3.75 9.28
N HIS A 419 0.95 -3.67 10.18
CA HIS A 419 1.92 -2.57 10.20
C HIS A 419 2.73 -2.55 8.91
N GLN A 420 3.26 -3.69 8.47
CA GLN A 420 4.03 -3.81 7.25
C GLN A 420 3.21 -3.48 5.99
N HIS A 421 1.95 -3.92 5.93
CA HIS A 421 1.03 -3.56 4.86
C HIS A 421 0.74 -2.04 4.85
N ALA A 422 0.56 -1.43 6.02
CA ALA A 422 0.27 -0.01 6.12
C ALA A 422 1.44 0.86 5.65
N ILE A 423 2.67 0.53 6.07
CA ILE A 423 3.85 1.30 5.66
C ILE A 423 4.16 1.09 4.17
N GLN A 424 4.06 -0.14 3.67
CA GLN A 424 4.31 -0.45 2.26
C GLN A 424 3.33 0.29 1.34
N GLY A 425 2.04 0.35 1.72
CA GLY A 425 1.00 1.09 1.00
C GLY A 425 0.93 2.59 1.30
N ASP A 426 1.91 3.17 2.01
CA ASP A 426 1.93 4.60 2.41
C ASP A 426 0.63 5.05 3.10
N ILE A 427 0.05 4.18 3.93
CA ILE A 427 -1.21 4.45 4.63
C ILE A 427 -0.93 5.32 5.84
N THR A 428 -1.46 6.54 5.81
CA THR A 428 -1.29 7.55 6.87
C THR A 428 -1.94 7.13 8.19
N ASP A 429 -1.55 7.75 9.32
CA ASP A 429 -2.12 7.39 10.63
C ASP A 429 -3.65 7.60 10.68
N ILE A 430 -4.16 8.71 10.13
CA ILE A 430 -5.61 8.95 10.05
C ILE A 430 -6.32 7.90 9.20
N GLN A 431 -5.75 7.50 8.04
CA GLN A 431 -6.30 6.42 7.23
C GLN A 431 -6.29 5.09 8.00
N ARG A 432 -5.25 4.78 8.79
CA ARG A 432 -5.21 3.59 9.66
C ARG A 432 -6.30 3.64 10.74
N LYS A 433 -6.53 4.79 11.38
CA LYS A 433 -7.63 4.96 12.36
C LYS A 433 -9.00 4.79 11.71
N MET A 434 -9.18 5.35 10.51
CA MET A 434 -10.38 5.18 9.70
C MET A 434 -10.62 3.70 9.35
N CYS A 435 -9.61 3.01 8.82
CA CYS A 435 -9.70 1.59 8.50
C CYS A 435 -10.06 0.75 9.73
N ARG A 436 -9.45 1.06 10.88
CA ARG A 436 -9.76 0.42 12.16
C ARG A 436 -11.21 0.66 12.56
N TRP A 437 -11.71 1.89 12.48
CA TRP A 437 -13.09 2.20 12.81
C TRP A 437 -14.09 1.45 11.91
N ILE A 438 -13.84 1.41 10.59
CA ILE A 438 -14.70 0.73 9.62
C ILE A 438 -14.71 -0.79 9.86
N ALA A 439 -13.55 -1.41 10.06
CA ALA A 439 -13.46 -2.85 10.29
C ALA A 439 -14.14 -3.27 11.61
N TYR A 440 -13.84 -2.57 12.71
CA TYR A 440 -14.40 -2.92 14.02
C TYR A 440 -15.89 -2.60 14.13
N SER A 441 -16.37 -1.51 13.52
CA SER A 441 -17.80 -1.20 13.47
C SER A 441 -18.55 -2.29 12.72
N LYS A 442 -18.14 -2.64 11.49
CA LYS A 442 -18.75 -3.72 10.72
C LYS A 442 -18.76 -5.05 11.49
N LYS A 443 -17.65 -5.41 12.12
CA LYS A 443 -17.56 -6.64 12.92
C LYS A 443 -18.46 -6.61 14.16
N HIS A 444 -18.68 -5.45 14.76
CA HIS A 444 -19.63 -5.31 15.85
C HIS A 444 -21.09 -5.56 15.41
N LEU A 445 -21.45 -5.22 14.17
CA LEU A 445 -22.78 -5.53 13.62
C LEU A 445 -23.01 -7.03 13.46
N GLU A 446 -21.96 -7.79 13.11
CA GLU A 446 -22.00 -9.25 12.95
C GLU A 446 -21.96 -9.97 14.31
N ARG A 447 -21.06 -9.53 15.20
CA ARG A 447 -20.87 -10.09 16.55
C ARG A 447 -20.65 -8.95 17.52
N THR A 448 -21.58 -8.75 18.45
CA THR A 448 -21.51 -7.64 19.41
C THR A 448 -20.18 -7.67 20.19
N LEU A 449 -19.32 -6.70 19.87
CA LEU A 449 -18.06 -6.41 20.56
C LEU A 449 -18.32 -5.51 21.77
N THR A 450 -17.30 -5.35 22.61
CA THR A 450 -17.35 -4.44 23.76
C THR A 450 -17.57 -2.99 23.31
N HIS A 451 -18.61 -2.31 23.81
CA HIS A 451 -18.86 -0.91 23.47
C HIS A 451 -17.72 0.03 23.88
N LYS A 452 -17.01 -0.29 24.98
CA LYS A 452 -15.80 0.44 25.41
C LYS A 452 -14.71 0.46 24.34
N LEU A 453 -14.52 -0.66 23.63
CA LEU A 453 -13.55 -0.77 22.54
C LEU A 453 -13.95 0.14 21.37
N LEU A 454 -15.22 0.09 20.96
CA LEU A 454 -15.73 0.95 19.89
C LEU A 454 -15.62 2.44 20.23
N LEU A 455 -15.93 2.82 21.48
CA LEU A 455 -15.79 4.19 21.93
C LEU A 455 -14.33 4.65 21.86
N SER A 456 -13.39 3.83 22.33
CA SER A 456 -11.95 4.14 22.24
C SER A 456 -11.48 4.28 20.80
N ILE A 457 -11.92 3.40 19.89
CA ILE A 457 -11.57 3.49 18.46
C ILE A 457 -12.17 4.77 17.83
N THR A 458 -13.39 5.13 18.23
CA THR A 458 -14.09 6.34 17.79
C THR A 458 -13.37 7.61 18.26
N GLU A 459 -12.89 7.63 19.51
CA GLU A 459 -12.09 8.74 20.06
C GLU A 459 -10.73 8.87 19.37
N GLN A 460 -10.06 7.75 19.08
CA GLN A 460 -8.78 7.76 18.35
C GLN A 460 -8.94 8.30 16.92
N LEU A 461 -10.07 7.99 16.25
CA LEU A 461 -10.37 8.54 14.93
C LEU A 461 -10.54 10.07 14.98
N GLU A 462 -11.29 10.57 15.96
CA GLU A 462 -11.49 12.01 16.14
C GLU A 462 -10.17 12.74 16.43
N GLN A 463 -9.33 12.19 17.32
CA GLN A 463 -8.06 12.81 17.70
C GLN A 463 -7.06 12.92 16.55
N ALA A 464 -7.07 11.95 15.64
CA ALA A 464 -6.17 11.93 14.50
C ALA A 464 -6.69 12.77 13.31
N TRP A 465 -7.96 13.16 13.32
CA TRP A 465 -8.58 13.83 12.18
C TRP A 465 -8.22 15.31 12.10
N GLN A 466 -7.98 15.80 10.88
CA GLN A 466 -7.80 17.22 10.61
C GLN A 466 -8.61 17.60 9.36
N PRO A 467 -9.06 18.86 9.22
CA PRO A 467 -9.67 19.33 7.99
C PRO A 467 -8.73 19.07 6.81
N THR A 468 -9.25 18.46 5.72
CA THR A 468 -8.50 18.05 4.51
C THR A 468 -7.60 16.82 4.64
N SER A 469 -7.56 16.14 5.79
CA SER A 469 -6.70 14.95 5.97
C SER A 469 -7.18 13.70 5.23
N LEU A 470 -8.42 13.69 4.75
CA LEU A 470 -9.02 12.57 4.00
C LEU A 470 -9.46 13.04 2.62
N SER A 471 -9.24 12.17 1.63
CA SER A 471 -9.76 12.35 0.27
C SER A 471 -11.29 12.25 0.24
N ARG A 472 -11.89 12.60 -0.90
CA ARG A 472 -13.34 12.49 -1.08
C ARG A 472 -13.82 11.04 -0.98
N ASP A 473 -13.14 10.12 -1.66
CA ASP A 473 -13.52 8.72 -1.69
C ASP A 473 -13.36 8.07 -0.30
N GLU A 474 -12.32 8.44 0.45
CA GLU A 474 -12.12 8.04 1.85
C GLU A 474 -13.24 8.55 2.76
N SER A 475 -13.58 9.84 2.61
CA SER A 475 -14.66 10.46 3.38
C SER A 475 -16.01 9.81 3.09
N ASP A 476 -16.26 9.39 1.84
CA ASP A 476 -17.49 8.70 1.44
C ASP A 476 -17.52 7.26 1.96
N MET A 477 -16.40 6.53 2.00
CA MET A 477 -16.31 5.21 2.63
C MET A 477 -16.53 5.28 4.15
N LEU A 478 -15.98 6.30 4.81
CA LEU A 478 -16.21 6.53 6.23
C LEU A 478 -17.68 6.91 6.51
N ARG A 479 -18.28 7.75 5.67
CA ARG A 479 -19.72 8.10 5.72
C ARG A 479 -20.60 6.85 5.60
N GLU A 480 -20.30 5.94 4.68
CA GLU A 480 -21.02 4.68 4.53
C GLU A 480 -20.94 3.85 5.82
N GLY A 481 -19.74 3.71 6.38
CA GLY A 481 -19.54 3.02 7.67
C GLY A 481 -20.34 3.66 8.81
N PHE A 482 -20.31 4.98 8.96
CA PHE A 482 -21.10 5.72 9.94
C PHE A 482 -22.60 5.45 9.77
N THR A 483 -23.08 5.53 8.53
CA THR A 483 -24.49 5.33 8.19
C THR A 483 -24.94 3.91 8.51
N LEU A 484 -24.15 2.90 8.15
CA LEU A 484 -24.44 1.50 8.46
C LEU A 484 -24.52 1.26 9.97
N PHE A 485 -23.55 1.79 10.73
CA PHE A 485 -23.51 1.63 12.18
C PHE A 485 -24.69 2.34 12.87
N ILE A 486 -24.98 3.59 12.51
CA ILE A 486 -26.10 4.35 13.07
C ILE A 486 -27.43 3.67 12.74
N ASN A 487 -27.65 3.26 11.50
CA ASN A 487 -28.86 2.56 11.10
C ASN A 487 -29.04 1.25 11.88
N HIS A 488 -27.96 0.53 12.16
CA HIS A 488 -28.01 -0.66 13.01
C HIS A 488 -28.42 -0.31 14.45
N CYS A 489 -27.80 0.71 15.05
CA CYS A 489 -28.13 1.20 16.38
C CYS A 489 -29.61 1.62 16.47
N PHE A 490 -30.09 2.38 15.49
CA PHE A 490 -31.47 2.84 15.38
C PHE A 490 -32.47 1.70 15.22
N LYS A 491 -32.14 0.66 14.44
CA LYS A 491 -32.96 -0.57 14.35
C LYS A 491 -33.08 -1.28 15.70
N GLN A 492 -32.02 -1.29 16.52
CA GLN A 492 -32.09 -1.85 17.86
C GLN A 492 -32.94 -0.97 18.79
N ILE A 493 -32.76 0.35 18.76
CA ILE A 493 -33.54 1.30 19.57
C ILE A 493 -35.03 1.25 19.19
N ALA A 494 -35.39 1.10 17.92
CA ALA A 494 -36.78 0.93 17.48
C ALA A 494 -37.47 -0.26 18.17
N LYS A 495 -36.70 -1.28 18.56
CA LYS A 495 -37.16 -2.47 19.28
C LYS A 495 -36.92 -2.37 20.80
N LEU A 496 -37.00 -1.16 21.36
CA LEU A 496 -36.70 -0.86 22.77
C LEU A 496 -37.30 -1.87 23.74
N ARG A 497 -38.59 -2.17 23.57
CA ARG A 497 -39.38 -3.06 24.44
C ARG A 497 -38.96 -4.53 24.39
N GLU A 498 -38.38 -4.96 23.28
CA GLU A 498 -37.98 -6.36 23.05
C GLU A 498 -36.52 -6.59 23.44
N LEU A 499 -35.64 -5.67 23.05
CA LEU A 499 -34.19 -5.81 23.23
C LEU A 499 -33.69 -5.23 24.56
N PHE A 500 -34.40 -4.24 25.12
CA PHE A 500 -34.00 -3.52 26.33
C PHE A 500 -35.11 -3.47 27.40
N PRO A 501 -35.53 -4.61 27.96
CA PRO A 501 -36.53 -4.62 29.02
C PRO A 501 -36.03 -3.88 30.27
N ALA A 502 -36.82 -2.94 30.80
CA ALA A 502 -36.46 -2.12 31.96
C ALA A 502 -36.07 -2.93 33.22
N ALA A 503 -36.61 -4.15 33.36
CA ALA A 503 -36.27 -5.05 34.47
C ALA A 503 -34.87 -5.67 34.35
N ASN A 504 -34.28 -5.68 33.15
CA ASN A 504 -32.97 -6.27 32.90
C ASN A 504 -31.88 -5.20 32.91
N ARG A 505 -31.17 -5.12 34.04
CA ARG A 505 -30.06 -4.18 34.22
C ARG A 505 -28.98 -4.28 33.15
N ILE A 506 -28.61 -5.50 32.72
CA ILE A 506 -27.58 -5.70 31.68
C ILE A 506 -28.05 -5.16 30.33
N ALA A 507 -29.33 -5.30 30.01
CA ALA A 507 -29.90 -4.75 28.79
C ALA A 507 -29.93 -3.21 28.84
N MET A 508 -30.29 -2.63 29.97
CA MET A 508 -30.23 -1.17 30.16
C MET A 508 -28.81 -0.60 30.07
N GLU A 509 -27.82 -1.28 30.66
CA GLU A 509 -26.41 -0.91 30.53
C GLU A 509 -25.93 -0.97 29.06
N ARG A 510 -26.44 -1.93 28.27
CA ARG A 510 -26.15 -1.99 26.82
C ARG A 510 -26.81 -0.84 26.05
N LEU A 511 -28.05 -0.50 26.38
CA LEU A 511 -28.75 0.64 25.77
C LEU A 511 -28.00 1.95 26.04
N GLU A 512 -27.59 2.18 27.29
CA GLU A 512 -26.79 3.35 27.68
C GLU A 512 -25.48 3.43 26.89
N GLN A 513 -24.77 2.31 26.76
CA GLN A 513 -23.53 2.24 25.99
C GLN A 513 -23.74 2.52 24.49
N LEU A 514 -24.81 1.98 23.91
CA LEU A 514 -25.16 2.22 22.51
C LEU A 514 -25.50 3.70 22.28
N LEU A 515 -26.33 4.29 23.14
CA LEU A 515 -26.67 5.71 23.08
C LEU A 515 -25.43 6.60 23.27
N THR A 516 -24.49 6.20 24.13
CA THR A 516 -23.23 6.92 24.35
C THR A 516 -22.39 6.99 23.07
N ILE A 517 -22.26 5.87 22.35
CA ILE A 517 -21.50 5.86 21.08
C ILE A 517 -22.21 6.72 20.03
N VAL A 518 -23.53 6.58 19.89
CA VAL A 518 -24.30 7.39 18.92
C VAL A 518 -24.18 8.89 19.24
N ALA A 519 -24.32 9.27 20.52
CA ALA A 519 -24.11 10.64 20.96
C ALA A 519 -22.69 11.15 20.67
N LYS A 520 -21.67 10.31 20.91
CA LYS A 520 -20.28 10.64 20.59
C LYS A 520 -20.11 10.87 19.08
N LEU A 521 -20.62 9.98 18.23
CA LEU A 521 -20.56 10.16 16.77
C LEU A 521 -21.20 11.47 16.32
N HIS A 522 -22.42 11.79 16.78
CA HIS A 522 -23.07 13.07 16.42
C HIS A 522 -22.32 14.31 16.92
N SER A 523 -21.47 14.17 17.94
CA SER A 523 -20.64 15.28 18.46
C SER A 523 -19.32 15.48 17.73
N MET A 524 -18.88 14.50 16.93
CA MET A 524 -17.58 14.51 16.26
C MET A 524 -17.53 15.46 15.06
N GLU A 525 -16.40 16.14 14.88
CA GLU A 525 -16.18 17.02 13.74
C GLU A 525 -16.08 16.22 12.44
N VAL A 526 -15.37 15.08 12.44
CA VAL A 526 -15.25 14.20 11.27
C VAL A 526 -16.62 13.68 10.82
N PHE A 527 -17.51 13.40 11.77
CA PHE A 527 -18.85 12.94 11.46
C PHE A 527 -19.69 14.05 10.80
N ARG A 528 -19.63 15.28 11.33
CA ARG A 528 -20.31 16.43 10.71
C ARG A 528 -19.75 16.75 9.33
N TYR A 529 -18.45 16.57 9.13
CA TYR A 529 -17.79 16.75 7.84
C TYR A 529 -18.27 15.71 6.82
N CYS A 530 -18.29 14.43 7.20
CA CYS A 530 -18.78 13.34 6.35
C CYS A 530 -20.31 13.39 6.16
N CYS A 531 -21.09 13.84 7.14
CA CYS A 531 -22.56 13.82 7.16
C CYS A 531 -23.16 15.21 7.42
N PRO A 532 -23.02 16.18 6.48
CA PRO A 532 -23.37 17.58 6.74
C PRO A 532 -24.87 17.87 6.89
N PHE A 533 -25.75 17.01 6.36
CA PHE A 533 -27.20 17.22 6.32
C PHE A 533 -27.97 16.38 7.36
N GLN A 534 -27.29 15.89 8.40
CA GLN A 534 -27.94 15.02 9.37
C GLN A 534 -28.80 15.81 10.37
N ASN A 535 -29.94 15.25 10.75
CA ASN A 535 -30.84 15.88 11.71
C ASN A 535 -30.22 15.87 13.11
N SER A 536 -30.79 16.68 14.02
CA SER A 536 -30.39 16.59 15.42
C SER A 536 -30.66 15.18 15.95
N LEU A 537 -29.73 14.65 16.74
CA LEU A 537 -29.86 13.30 17.32
C LEU A 537 -31.19 13.13 18.07
N GLN A 538 -31.64 14.16 18.77
CA GLN A 538 -32.93 14.16 19.47
C GLN A 538 -34.12 13.98 18.51
N HIS A 539 -34.10 14.65 17.36
CA HIS A 539 -35.15 14.52 16.36
C HIS A 539 -35.17 13.12 15.76
N GLU A 540 -34.00 12.58 15.39
CA GLU A 540 -33.89 11.22 14.85
C GLU A 540 -34.39 10.18 15.85
N LEU A 541 -33.93 10.26 17.11
CA LEU A 541 -34.38 9.35 18.17
C LEU A 541 -35.89 9.45 18.40
N SER A 542 -36.46 10.66 18.42
CA SER A 542 -37.91 10.84 18.57
C SER A 542 -38.69 10.17 17.44
N LEU A 543 -38.24 10.34 16.18
CA LEU A 543 -38.88 9.70 15.02
C LEU A 543 -38.81 8.17 15.12
N ILE A 544 -37.64 7.63 15.47
CA ILE A 544 -37.41 6.18 15.54
C ILE A 544 -38.19 5.54 16.69
N ILE A 545 -38.20 6.16 17.87
CA ILE A 545 -38.95 5.67 19.02
C ILE A 545 -40.45 5.72 18.74
N THR A 546 -40.93 6.79 18.10
CA THR A 546 -42.35 6.90 17.70
C THR A 546 -42.71 5.81 16.70
N ALA A 547 -41.92 5.64 15.64
CA ALA A 547 -42.14 4.61 14.63
C ALA A 547 -42.09 3.19 15.22
N GLY A 548 -41.09 2.89 16.04
CA GLY A 548 -40.97 1.59 16.72
C GLY A 548 -42.11 1.32 17.71
N THR A 549 -42.62 2.36 18.37
CA THR A 549 -43.80 2.27 19.25
C THR A 549 -45.06 1.98 18.47
N MET A 550 -45.26 2.63 17.31
CA MET A 550 -46.38 2.34 16.42
C MET A 550 -46.33 0.90 15.88
N GLU A 551 -45.17 0.44 15.41
CA GLU A 551 -45.00 -0.93 14.91
C GLU A 551 -45.27 -1.98 16.00
N TRP A 552 -44.80 -1.73 17.22
CA TRP A 552 -45.09 -2.59 18.37
C TRP A 552 -46.59 -2.60 18.70
N PHE A 553 -47.24 -1.43 18.68
CA PHE A 553 -48.67 -1.32 18.94
C PHE A 553 -49.49 -2.11 17.92
N ASP A 554 -49.20 -1.94 16.62
CA ASP A 554 -49.88 -2.66 15.54
C ASP A 554 -49.71 -4.18 15.68
N ARG A 555 -48.49 -4.63 16.02
CA ARG A 555 -48.22 -6.05 16.30
C ARG A 555 -49.00 -6.56 17.51
N MET A 556 -49.12 -5.76 18.57
CA MET A 556 -49.88 -6.13 19.76
C MET A 556 -51.38 -6.22 19.47
N VAL A 557 -51.92 -5.23 18.74
CA VAL A 557 -53.32 -5.25 18.27
C VAL A 557 -53.56 -6.50 17.45
N ILE A 558 -52.71 -6.81 16.47
CA ILE A 558 -52.84 -8.00 15.64
C ILE A 558 -52.81 -9.29 16.48
N ASN A 559 -51.87 -9.43 17.40
CA ASN A 559 -51.70 -10.64 18.20
C ASN A 559 -52.88 -10.88 19.16
N ILE A 560 -53.40 -9.81 19.76
CA ILE A 560 -54.51 -9.89 20.72
C ILE A 560 -55.85 -10.03 20.00
N THR A 561 -56.05 -9.36 18.84
CA THR A 561 -57.35 -9.33 18.16
C THR A 561 -57.56 -10.43 17.12
N LYS A 562 -56.52 -10.94 16.42
CA LYS A 562 -56.71 -11.96 15.36
C LYS A 562 -57.20 -13.35 15.81
N PRO A 563 -56.82 -13.91 16.98
CA PRO A 563 -57.18 -15.30 17.30
C PRO A 563 -58.64 -15.52 17.75
N ARG A 564 -59.39 -14.45 18.09
CA ARG A 564 -60.63 -14.57 18.91
C ARG A 564 -61.84 -13.75 18.43
N LEU A 565 -61.96 -13.42 17.15
CA LEU A 565 -63.15 -12.68 16.65
C LEU A 565 -64.33 -13.63 16.41
N ARG A 566 -64.96 -14.13 17.48
CA ARG A 566 -66.14 -15.03 17.38
C ARG A 566 -67.38 -14.53 18.14
N SER A 567 -67.24 -13.63 19.13
CA SER A 567 -68.37 -13.06 19.90
C SER A 567 -68.06 -11.66 20.44
N ASP A 568 -69.11 -10.90 20.84
CA ASP A 568 -68.97 -9.58 21.48
C ASP A 568 -68.23 -9.66 22.83
N GLU A 569 -68.38 -10.77 23.56
CA GLU A 569 -67.63 -11.03 24.80
C GLU A 569 -66.14 -11.18 24.56
N ASP A 570 -65.75 -11.83 23.45
CA ASP A 570 -64.34 -11.96 23.07
C ASP A 570 -63.74 -10.60 22.69
N ILE A 571 -64.50 -9.72 22.06
CA ILE A 571 -64.06 -8.34 21.72
C ILE A 571 -63.81 -7.54 23.00
N LEU A 572 -64.72 -7.58 23.97
CA LEU A 572 -64.54 -6.91 25.27
C LEU A 572 -63.34 -7.46 26.04
N ARG A 573 -63.14 -8.78 26.03
CA ARG A 573 -61.99 -9.41 26.68
C ARG A 573 -60.67 -9.00 26.03
N ASN A 574 -60.59 -9.03 24.70
CA ASN A 574 -59.38 -8.65 23.95
C ASN A 574 -59.04 -7.16 24.11
N THR A 575 -60.05 -6.28 24.14
CA THR A 575 -59.85 -4.84 24.39
C THR A 575 -59.38 -4.56 25.82
N SER A 576 -59.94 -5.25 26.82
CA SER A 576 -59.45 -5.16 28.20
C SER A 576 -58.00 -5.65 28.35
N GLU A 577 -57.64 -6.73 27.65
CA GLU A 577 -56.27 -7.27 27.64
C GLU A 577 -55.29 -6.27 26.99
N LEU A 578 -55.68 -5.65 25.87
CA LEU A 578 -54.88 -4.60 25.23
C LEU A 578 -54.68 -3.38 26.14
N ILE A 579 -55.74 -2.89 26.79
CA ILE A 579 -55.64 -1.76 27.73
C ILE A 579 -54.69 -2.08 28.88
N TYR A 580 -54.76 -3.29 29.43
CA TYR A 580 -53.85 -3.70 30.50
C TYR A 580 -52.38 -3.69 30.05
N VAL A 581 -52.10 -4.21 28.84
CA VAL A 581 -50.75 -4.19 28.25
C VAL A 581 -50.24 -2.76 28.04
N LEU A 582 -51.09 -1.84 27.56
CA LEU A 582 -50.72 -0.43 27.37
C LEU A 582 -50.43 0.28 28.69
N ILE A 583 -51.24 0.04 29.73
CA ILE A 583 -51.03 0.62 31.06
C ILE A 583 -49.72 0.09 31.67
N ALA A 584 -49.42 -1.20 31.47
CA ALA A 584 -48.18 -1.79 31.96
C ALA A 584 -46.94 -1.28 31.20
N ASP A 585 -47.07 -0.98 29.91
CA ASP A 585 -46.02 -0.38 29.08
C ASP A 585 -45.74 1.07 29.49
N GLY A 586 -46.77 1.91 29.64
CA GLY A 586 -46.59 3.32 30.01
C GLY A 586 -45.99 3.56 31.41
N LYS A 587 -45.86 2.51 32.23
CA LYS A 587 -45.20 2.55 33.55
C LYS A 587 -43.70 2.18 33.50
N LYS A 588 -43.23 1.60 32.40
CA LYS A 588 -41.84 1.19 32.18
C LYS A 588 -41.11 2.26 31.39
#